data_AF-A0A3C1FZW1-F1
#
_entry.id   AF-A0A3C1FZW1-F1
#
_cell.length_a   1.000
_cell.length_b   1.000
_cell.length_c   1.000
_cell.angle_alpha   90.00
_cell.angle_beta   90.00
_cell.angle_gamma   90.00
#
_symmetry.space_group_name_H-M   'P 1'
#
loop_
_entity.id
_entity.type
_entity.pdbx_description
1 polymer ?
#
loop_
_entity_poly.entity_id
_entity_poly.type
_entity_poly.pdbx_seq_one_letter_code
_entity_poly.pdbx_strand_id
1 'polypeptide(L)' 'MLLKDYRKEFVRPECRPEAESVHCIAHLNQDITEVIPYLNAVLGGFQYLKDP' A
#
# COMPACT_ATOMS: atom_id res chain seq x y z
N MET A 1 -11.12 -10.09 -7.56
CA MET A 1 -10.76 -11.06 -6.51
C MET A 1 -10.91 -10.38 -5.15
N LEU A 2 -11.53 -11.04 -4.16
CA LEU A 2 -11.58 -10.51 -2.79
C LEU A 2 -10.34 -11.01 -2.02
N LEU A 3 -9.71 -10.09 -1.29
CA LEU A 3 -8.62 -10.44 -0.36
C LEU A 3 -9.22 -11.20 0.84
N LYS A 4 -8.62 -12.32 1.18
CA LYS A 4 -9.00 -13.22 2.28
C LYS A 4 -8.38 -12.75 3.59
N ASP A 5 -7.14 -12.27 3.52
CA ASP A 5 -6.37 -11.84 4.66
C ASP A 5 -5.32 -10.79 4.26
N TYR A 6 -4.90 -10.01 5.25
CA TYR A 6 -3.81 -9.05 5.15
C TYR A 6 -3.30 -8.71 6.56
N ARG A 7 -2.05 -8.26 6.63
CA ARG A 7 -1.46 -7.71 7.87
C ARG A 7 -1.30 -6.20 7.74
N LYS A 8 -1.61 -5.47 8.80
CA LYS A 8 -1.36 -4.02 8.88
C LYS A 8 -0.08 -3.76 9.66
N GLU A 9 0.66 -2.76 9.21
CA GLU A 9 1.83 -2.23 9.90
C GLU A 9 1.74 -0.71 9.93
N PHE A 10 1.91 -0.13 11.11
CA PHE A 10 1.86 1.32 11.30
C PHE A 10 3.26 1.84 11.59
N VAL A 11 3.71 2.80 10.78
CA VAL A 11 5.06 3.36 10.85
C VAL A 11 4.95 4.86 11.11
N ARG A 12 5.80 5.40 11.99
CA ARG A 12 5.90 6.85 12.18
C ARG A 12 6.64 7.47 10.99
N PRO A 13 6.23 8.65 10.50
CA PRO A 13 6.97 9.35 9.47
C PRO A 13 8.36 9.76 10.00
N GLU A 14 9.44 9.18 9.47
CA GLU A 14 10.81 9.49 9.93
C GLU A 14 11.20 10.95 9.69
N CYS A 15 10.67 11.55 8.61
CA CYS A 15 10.98 12.92 8.22
C CYS A 15 10.20 13.99 9.03
N ARG A 16 9.14 13.61 9.75
CA ARG A 16 8.36 14.48 10.65
C ARG A 16 7.91 13.72 11.91
N PRO A 17 8.81 13.51 12.88
CA PRO A 17 8.49 12.78 14.11
C PRO A 17 7.38 13.42 14.95
N GLU A 18 7.17 14.73 14.80
CA GLU A 18 6.11 15.52 15.43
C GLU A 18 4.73 15.36 14.77
N ALA A 19 4.64 14.66 13.65
CA ALA A 19 3.36 14.40 12.99
C ALA A 19 2.48 13.52 13.88
N GLU A 20 1.24 13.95 14.09
CA GLU A 20 0.21 13.14 14.76
C GLU A 20 -0.37 12.04 13.86
N SER A 21 0.11 11.95 12.61
CA SER A 21 -0.28 10.92 11.65
C SER A 21 0.75 9.78 11.59
N VAL A 22 0.26 8.58 11.28
CA VAL A 22 1.07 7.39 11.02
C VAL A 22 0.84 6.92 9.59
N HIS A 23 1.86 6.30 9.00
CA HIS A 23 1.72 5.61 7.73
C HIS A 23 1.19 4.20 8.00
N CYS A 24 0.16 3.78 7.26
CA CYS A 24 -0.36 2.41 7.31
C CYS A 24 0.10 1.66 6.07
N ILE A 25 0.80 0.55 6.27
CA ILE A 25 1.23 -0.38 5.21
C ILE A 25 0.41 -1.65 5.34
N ALA A 26 -0.25 -2.05 4.25
CA ALA A 26 -0.99 -3.31 4.16
C ALA A 26 -0.14 -4.35 3.42
N HIS A 27 0.22 -5.42 4.12
CA HIS A 27 0.91 -6.58 3.56
C HIS A 27 -0.13 -7.61 3.12
N LEU A 28 -0.16 -7.90 1.83
CA LEU A 28 -1.10 -8.86 1.24
C LEU A 28 -0.39 -10.19 1.01
N ASN A 29 -0.98 -11.29 1.47
CA ASN A 29 -0.43 -12.63 1.23
C ASN A 29 -0.82 -13.19 -0.14
N GLN A 30 -1.82 -12.59 -0.79
CA GLN A 30 -2.28 -12.98 -2.11
C GLN A 30 -1.58 -12.16 -3.20
N ASP A 31 -1.24 -12.81 -4.30
CA ASP A 31 -0.77 -12.13 -5.50
C ASP A 31 -1.90 -11.28 -6.09
N ILE A 32 -1.64 -9.98 -6.19
CA ILE A 32 -2.55 -8.99 -6.76
C ILE A 32 -2.01 -8.36 -8.04
N THR A 33 -0.95 -8.90 -8.63
CA THR A 33 -0.24 -8.31 -9.77
C THR A 33 -1.18 -7.95 -10.93
N GLU A 34 -2.14 -8.83 -11.23
CA GLU A 34 -3.10 -8.63 -12.33
C GLU A 34 -4.07 -7.45 -12.10
N VAL A 35 -4.34 -7.08 -10.84
CA VAL A 35 -5.30 -6.01 -10.53
C VAL A 35 -4.64 -4.65 -10.30
N ILE A 36 -3.31 -4.60 -10.18
CA ILE A 36 -2.57 -3.35 -10.00
C ILE A 36 -2.87 -2.32 -11.10
N PRO A 37 -2.89 -2.66 -12.41
CA PRO A 37 -3.23 -1.69 -13.46
C PRO A 37 -4.61 -1.06 -13.28
N TYR A 38 -5.59 -1.83 -12.81
CA TYR A 38 -6.94 -1.33 -12.54
C TYR A 38 -6.99 -0.46 -11.29
N LEU A 39 -6.38 -0.89 -10.18
CA LEU A 39 -6.26 -0.08 -8.95
C LEU A 39 -5.62 1.27 -9.26
N ASN A 40 -4.61 1.23 -10.13
CA ASN A 40 -3.94 2.41 -10.62
C ASN A 40 -4.92 3.32 -11.41
N ALA A 41 -5.64 2.80 -12.40
CA ALA A 41 -6.60 3.62 -13.13
C ALA A 41 -7.69 4.26 -12.23
N VAL A 42 -8.10 3.58 -11.16
CA VAL A 42 -9.22 4.00 -10.31
C VAL A 42 -8.82 4.96 -9.19
N LEU A 43 -7.73 4.71 -8.48
CA LEU A 43 -7.42 5.42 -7.23
C LEU A 43 -6.80 6.81 -7.45
N GLY A 44 -6.20 7.05 -8.63
CA GLY A 44 -5.40 8.24 -8.93
C GLY A 44 -4.14 8.41 -8.05
N GLY A 45 -2.98 8.65 -8.66
CA GLY A 45 -1.76 9.05 -7.93
C GLY A 45 -1.11 7.97 -7.04
N PHE A 46 -0.57 6.93 -7.67
CA PHE A 46 0.24 5.88 -7.03
C PHE A 46 1.43 5.58 -7.93
N GLN A 47 2.49 4.99 -7.36
CA GLN A 47 3.66 4.52 -8.09
C GLN A 47 3.70 3.00 -8.01
N TYR A 48 3.74 2.34 -9.18
CA TYR A 48 4.01 0.91 -9.29
C TYR A 48 5.41 0.72 -9.85
N LEU A 49 6.29 0.11 -9.07
CA LEU A 49 7.64 -0.27 -9.47
C LEU A 49 7.70 -1.79 -9.52
N LYS A 50 7.94 -2.33 -10.72
CA LYS A 50 8.12 -3.78 -10.92
C LYS A 50 9.50 -4.26 -10.46
N ASP A 51 10.46 -3.34 -10.41
CA ASP A 51 11.83 -3.52 -9.93
C ASP A 51 12.23 -2.22 -9.21
N PRO A 52 12.99 -2.26 -8.08
CA PRO A 52 13.33 -1.10 -7.26
C PRO A 52 14.13 -0.02 -7.98
#